data_AF-A0A2R6C6I0-F1
#
_entry.id   AF-A0A2R6C6I0-F1
#
_cell.length_a   1.000
_cell.length_b   1.000
_cell.length_c   1.000
_cell.angle_alpha   90.00
_cell.angle_beta   90.00
_cell.angle_gamma   90.00
#
_symmetry.space_group_name_H-M   'P 1'
#
loop_
_entity.id
_entity.type
_entity.pdbx_description
1 polymer ?
#
loop_
_entity_poly.entity_id
_entity_poly.type
_entity_poly.pdbx_seq_one_letter_code
_entity_poly.pdbx_strand_id
1 'polypeptide(L)'
;LEYAILRHFGKVSSQTPIFTTVHPLQVVDRIPLEEFDVCLDSYFTPESRFNAQGMRSRPRGIIWRLLPEKKLREIPLLQELAKEEGVQTHVDHTTRL
;
A
#
# COMPACT_ATOMS: atom_id res chain seq x y z
N LEU A 1 2.15 1.62 0.68
CA LEU A 1 3.25 1.66 -0.32
C LEU A 1 4.06 0.36 -0.29
N GLU A 2 4.41 -0.10 0.89
CA GLU A 2 5.08 -1.34 1.27
C GLU A 2 4.50 -2.57 0.56
N TYR A 3 3.17 -2.71 0.54
CA TYR A 3 2.50 -3.80 -0.19
C TYR A 3 2.85 -3.78 -1.70
N ALA A 4 2.86 -2.60 -2.32
CA ALA A 4 3.17 -2.45 -3.73
C ALA A 4 4.66 -2.78 -4.03
N ILE A 5 5.57 -2.43 -3.14
CA ILE A 5 6.99 -2.82 -3.22
C ILE A 5 7.12 -4.35 -3.13
N LEU A 6 6.45 -4.98 -2.14
CA LEU A 6 6.45 -6.44 -2.02
C LEU A 6 5.81 -7.12 -3.23
N ARG A 7 4.79 -6.51 -3.83
CA ARG A 7 4.10 -6.99 -5.02
C ARG A 7 5.03 -6.95 -6.23
N HIS A 8 5.81 -5.88 -6.39
CA HIS A 8 6.84 -5.73 -7.43
C HIS A 8 7.85 -6.88 -7.35
N PHE A 9 8.37 -7.18 -6.16
CA PHE A 9 9.30 -8.31 -5.94
C PHE A 9 8.65 -9.70 -5.94
N GLY A 10 7.35 -9.80 -6.26
CA GLY A 10 6.61 -11.06 -6.27
C GLY A 10 6.48 -11.74 -4.90
N LYS A 11 6.73 -11.02 -3.79
CA LYS A 11 6.68 -11.56 -2.43
C LYS A 11 5.26 -11.67 -1.88
N VAL A 12 4.35 -10.84 -2.37
CA VAL A 12 2.92 -10.90 -2.08
C VAL A 12 2.12 -10.88 -3.37
N SER A 13 0.86 -11.30 -3.29
CA SER A 13 -0.09 -11.25 -4.39
C SER A 13 -1.50 -10.87 -3.94
N SER A 14 -2.41 -10.74 -4.91
CA SER A 14 -3.84 -10.60 -4.64
C SER A 14 -4.43 -11.81 -3.90
N GLN A 15 -3.72 -12.94 -3.88
CA GLN A 15 -4.10 -14.15 -3.14
C GLN A 15 -3.44 -14.24 -1.77
N THR A 16 -2.45 -13.39 -1.45
CA THR A 16 -1.84 -13.37 -0.11
C THR A 16 -2.90 -12.98 0.92
N PRO A 17 -3.16 -13.81 1.95
CA PRO A 17 -4.15 -13.50 2.97
C PRO A 17 -3.65 -12.37 3.88
N ILE A 18 -4.53 -11.42 4.19
CA ILE A 18 -4.23 -10.27 5.06
C ILE A 18 -5.27 -10.20 6.17
N PHE A 19 -4.76 -10.25 7.40
CA PHE A 19 -5.56 -10.24 8.62
C PHE A 19 -5.02 -9.20 9.59
N THR A 20 -5.91 -8.66 10.42
CA THR A 20 -5.49 -7.82 11.55
C THR A 20 -6.44 -7.96 12.73
N THR A 21 -6.01 -7.45 13.88
CA THR A 21 -6.87 -7.28 15.06
C THR A 21 -7.22 -5.81 15.23
N VAL A 22 -8.41 -5.52 15.74
CA VAL A 22 -8.91 -4.17 16.01
C VAL A 22 -9.72 -4.17 17.30
N HIS A 23 -9.83 -3.01 17.93
CA HIS A 23 -10.76 -2.80 19.03
C HIS A 23 -12.21 -2.73 18.51
N PRO A 24 -13.22 -3.23 19.24
CA PRO A 24 -14.63 -3.16 18.80
C PRO A 24 -15.09 -1.76 18.37
N LEU A 25 -14.62 -0.71 19.05
CA LEU A 25 -14.94 0.69 18.71
C LEU A 25 -14.39 1.18 17.36
N GLN A 26 -13.44 0.46 16.74
CA GLN A 26 -12.90 0.80 15.43
C GLN A 26 -13.74 0.21 14.28
N VAL A 27 -14.73 -0.63 14.60
CA VAL A 27 -15.64 -1.22 13.61
C VAL A 27 -16.79 -0.25 13.35
N VAL A 28 -16.85 0.24 12.12
CA VAL A 28 -17.86 1.19 11.64
C VAL A 28 -18.48 0.70 10.34
N ASP A 29 -19.67 1.20 10.00
CA ASP A 29 -20.42 0.71 8.83
C ASP A 29 -19.70 0.95 7.49
N ARG A 30 -18.95 2.06 7.37
CA ARG A 30 -18.22 2.40 6.14
C ARG A 30 -17.01 3.29 6.42
N ILE A 31 -16.01 3.13 5.57
CA ILE A 31 -14.83 4.00 5.48
C ILE A 31 -14.61 4.39 4.00
N PRO A 32 -14.01 5.56 3.71
CA PRO A 32 -13.56 5.86 2.35
C PRO A 32 -12.49 4.85 1.92
N LEU A 33 -12.46 4.56 0.62
CA LEU A 33 -11.45 3.72 -0.01
C LEU A 33 -10.72 4.52 -1.08
N GLU A 34 -9.40 4.49 -1.00
CA GLU A 34 -8.49 5.07 -1.97
C GLU A 34 -7.87 3.99 -2.86
N GLU A 35 -7.38 4.37 -4.04
CA GLU A 35 -6.80 3.43 -5.01
C GLU A 35 -5.56 2.68 -4.47
N PHE A 36 -4.85 3.29 -3.53
CA PHE A 36 -3.67 2.72 -2.90
C PHE A 36 -3.98 1.84 -1.68
N ASP A 37 -5.25 1.76 -1.26
CA ASP A 37 -5.63 0.99 -0.09
C ASP A 37 -5.53 -0.52 -0.32
N VAL A 38 -5.14 -1.22 0.74
CA VAL A 38 -4.97 -2.68 0.73
C VAL A 38 -6.07 -3.29 1.58
N CYS A 39 -7.11 -3.81 0.93
CA CYS A 39 -8.23 -4.43 1.63
C CYS A 39 -7.81 -5.74 2.32
N LEU A 40 -8.25 -5.88 3.57
CA LEU A 40 -8.12 -7.09 4.39
C LEU A 40 -9.02 -8.21 3.85
N ASP A 41 -8.71 -9.46 4.19
CA ASP A 41 -9.62 -10.59 3.99
C ASP A 41 -10.51 -10.80 5.22
N SER A 42 -9.97 -10.61 6.42
CA SER A 42 -10.71 -10.70 7.68
C SER A 42 -10.05 -9.84 8.76
N TYR A 43 -10.83 -9.46 9.76
CA TYR A 43 -10.34 -8.77 10.95
C TYR A 43 -11.00 -9.34 12.20
N PHE A 44 -10.34 -9.15 13.33
CA PHE A 44 -10.70 -9.80 14.59
C PHE A 44 -10.81 -8.76 15.70
N THR A 45 -11.84 -8.88 16.50
CA THR A 45 -11.95 -8.29 17.84
C THR A 45 -11.68 -9.38 18.87
N PRO A 46 -11.45 -9.06 20.16
CA PRO A 46 -11.29 -10.09 21.18
C PRO A 46 -12.47 -11.08 21.24
N GLU A 47 -13.68 -10.64 20.90
CA GLU A 47 -14.92 -11.41 21.04
C GLU A 47 -15.40 -12.06 19.73
N SER A 48 -14.93 -11.60 18.57
CA SER A 48 -15.54 -11.98 17.29
C SER A 48 -14.61 -11.84 16.08
N ARG A 49 -14.85 -12.69 15.08
CA ARG A 49 -14.21 -12.65 13.75
C ARG A 49 -15.19 -12.04 12.73
N PHE A 50 -14.66 -11.17 11.89
CA PHE A 50 -15.40 -10.56 10.79
C PHE A 50 -14.69 -10.82 9.46
N ASN A 51 -15.47 -11.11 8.41
CA ASN A 51 -14.95 -11.09 7.05
C ASN A 51 -15.07 -9.67 6.50
N ALA A 52 -14.02 -9.17 5.86
CA ALA A 52 -14.10 -7.87 5.20
C ALA A 52 -15.08 -7.96 4.03
N GLN A 53 -16.18 -7.21 4.11
CA GLN A 53 -17.21 -7.18 3.07
C GLN A 53 -16.83 -6.08 2.06
N GLY A 54 -16.69 -6.44 0.77
CA GLY A 54 -16.35 -5.49 -0.28
C GLY A 54 -15.55 -6.09 -1.43
N MET A 55 -15.35 -5.31 -2.50
CA MET A 55 -14.50 -5.70 -3.61
C MET A 55 -13.04 -5.74 -3.12
N ARG A 56 -12.34 -6.86 -3.31
CA ARG A 56 -10.92 -6.96 -2.94
C ARG A 56 -10.08 -6.10 -3.88
N SER A 57 -10.03 -4.79 -3.64
CA SER A 57 -9.12 -3.88 -4.32
C SER A 57 -7.79 -3.89 -3.59
N ARG A 58 -6.74 -4.25 -4.32
CA ARG A 58 -5.35 -4.12 -3.90
C ARG A 58 -4.56 -3.56 -5.08
N PRO A 59 -3.63 -2.62 -4.86
CA PRO A 59 -2.83 -2.07 -5.94
C PRO A 59 -2.00 -3.16 -6.60
N ARG A 60 -1.95 -3.16 -7.94
CA ARG A 60 -1.15 -4.13 -8.72
C ARG A 60 0.35 -3.88 -8.65
N GLY A 61 0.75 -2.68 -8.21
CA GLY A 61 2.12 -2.20 -8.15
C GLY A 61 2.15 -0.79 -7.58
N ILE A 62 3.28 -0.10 -7.71
CA ILE A 62 3.44 1.25 -7.20
C ILE A 62 2.65 2.22 -8.08
N ILE A 63 1.82 3.06 -7.46
CA ILE A 63 1.03 4.08 -8.18
C ILE A 63 1.84 5.37 -8.23
N TRP A 64 2.78 5.44 -9.17
CA TRP A 64 3.77 6.52 -9.26
C TRP A 64 3.16 7.93 -9.30
N ARG A 65 2.02 8.11 -9.97
CA ARG A 65 1.32 9.42 -10.05
C ARG A 65 0.82 9.95 -8.71
N LEU A 66 0.69 9.09 -7.70
CA LEU A 66 0.22 9.45 -6.36
C LEU A 66 1.38 9.61 -5.36
N LEU A 67 2.62 9.35 -5.78
CA LEU A 67 3.78 9.47 -4.90
C LEU A 67 4.30 10.92 -4.86
N PRO A 68 4.34 11.56 -3.69
CA PRO A 68 4.98 12.86 -3.54
C PRO A 68 6.49 12.76 -3.77
N GLU A 69 7.10 13.78 -4.39
CA GLU A 69 8.55 13.84 -4.61
C GLU A 69 9.37 13.68 -3.32
N LYS A 70 8.83 14.17 -2.19
CA LYS A 70 9.46 14.00 -0.87
C LYS A 70 9.70 12.51 -0.56
N LYS A 71 8.73 11.62 -0.84
CA LYS A 71 8.87 10.18 -0.63
C LYS A 71 9.94 9.58 -1.54
N LEU A 72 10.02 10.04 -2.79
CA LEU A 72 11.06 9.61 -3.73
C LEU A 72 12.46 10.04 -3.28
N ARG A 73 12.60 11.22 -2.65
CA ARG A 73 13.87 11.67 -2.04
C ARG A 73 14.25 10.87 -0.79
N GLU A 74 13.29 10.61 0.08
CA GLU A 74 13.53 9.97 1.38
C GLU A 74 13.76 8.46 1.29
N ILE A 75 13.28 7.81 0.23
CA ILE A 75 13.33 6.35 0.07
C ILE A 75 14.12 6.01 -1.21
N PRO A 76 15.44 5.81 -1.12
CA PRO A 76 16.30 5.54 -2.28
C PRO A 76 15.82 4.38 -3.16
N LEU A 77 15.27 3.32 -2.54
CA LEU A 77 14.70 2.17 -3.24
C LEU A 77 13.63 2.59 -4.27
N LEU A 78 12.83 3.62 -4.00
CA LEU A 78 11.80 4.05 -4.96
C LEU A 78 12.40 4.67 -6.22
N GLN A 79 13.59 5.28 -6.13
CA GLN A 79 14.29 5.83 -7.29
C GLN A 79 14.82 4.71 -8.19
N GLU A 80 15.36 3.66 -7.57
CA GLU A 80 15.82 2.45 -8.26
C GLU A 80 14.66 1.78 -9.00
N LEU A 81 13.56 1.52 -8.29
CA LEU A 81 12.36 0.91 -8.87
C LEU A 81 11.74 1.77 -9.98
N ALA A 82 11.67 3.09 -9.80
CA ALA A 82 11.16 3.98 -10.85
C ALA A 82 12.02 3.90 -12.11
N LYS A 83 13.35 3.85 -11.96
CA LYS A 83 14.29 3.72 -13.08
C LYS A 83 14.14 2.38 -13.79
N GLU A 84 13.98 1.28 -13.04
CA GLU A 84 13.74 -0.06 -13.60
C GLU A 84 12.42 -0.13 -14.39
N GLU A 85 11.37 0.51 -13.88
CA GLU A 85 10.05 0.57 -14.53
C GLU A 85 9.97 1.65 -15.64
N GLY A 86 11.06 2.39 -15.90
CA GLY A 86 11.11 3.44 -16.93
C GLY A 86 10.26 4.67 -16.63
N VAL A 87 9.96 4.91 -15.35
CA VAL A 87 9.13 6.03 -14.87
C VAL A 87 9.98 7.27 -14.67
N GLN A 88 9.62 8.36 -15.35
CA GLN A 88 10.26 9.66 -15.11
C GLN A 88 9.85 10.19 -13.74
N THR A 89 10.82 10.35 -12.85
CA THR A 89 10.63 10.96 -11.53
C THR A 89 11.36 12.30 -11.48
N HIS A 90 10.65 13.36 -11.11
CA HIS A 90 11.26 14.67 -10.88
C HIS A 90 11.78 14.69 -9.43
N VAL A 91 13.03 14.27 -9.27
CA VAL A 91 13.72 14.34 -7.97
C VAL A 91 14.85 15.35 -8.12
N ASP A 92 14.60 16.59 -7.69
CA ASP A 92 15.66 17.61 -7.64
C ASP A 92 16.76 17.16 -6.66
N HIS A 93 17.96 16.94 -7.19
CA HIS A 93 19.14 16.51 -6.44
C HIS A 93 19.86 17.64 -5.69
N THR A 94 19.23 18.81 -5.52
CA THR A 94 19.92 20.04 -5.07
C THR A 94 20.16 20.14 -3.55
N THR A 95 19.90 19.09 -2.77
CA THR A 95 20.26 19.08 -1.34
C THR A 95 21.37 18.07 -1.08
N ARG A 96 22.59 18.41 -1.50
CA ARG A 96 23.81 17.94 -0.81
C ARG A 96 24.22 19.06 0.15
N LEU A 97 24.01 18.86 1.44
CA LEU A 97 24.70 19.60 2.50
C LEU A 97 26.15 19.12 2.58
#